data_AF-A0A1G3RUX9-F1
#
_entry.id   AF-A0A1G3RUX9-F1
#
_cell.length_a   1.000
_cell.length_b   1.000
_cell.length_c   1.000
_cell.angle_alpha   90.00
_cell.angle_beta   90.00
_cell.angle_gamma   90.00
#
_symmetry.space_group_name_H-M   'P 1'
#
loop_
_entity.id
_entity.type
_entity.pdbx_description
1 polymer ?
#
loop_
_entity_poly.entity_id
_entity_poly.type
_entity_poly.pdbx_seq_one_letter_code
_entity_poly.pdbx_strand_id
1 'polypeptide(L)'
;MIKKRTVFNPKRRILVNPEDLFDLTKLAKKIRYGGNPEHKKNPGDFGLSPPSDPRQGKTLCDTAGVFTRKEALELLQTGIKRGLVSVQVRNGLPQNIWSVAVNGVPIEAQLENTEMAVYHAYPLQDIDPFSKIVLELWGKNNE
;
A
#
# COMPACT_ATOMS: atom_id res chain seq x y z
N MET A 1 -7.67 17.44 -17.92
CA MET A 1 -7.22 16.32 -18.80
C MET A 1 -6.25 15.46 -17.97
N ILE A 2 -6.68 14.30 -17.47
CA ILE A 2 -5.80 13.41 -16.68
C ILE A 2 -4.84 12.74 -17.66
N LYS A 3 -3.55 13.06 -17.58
CA LYS A 3 -2.51 12.39 -18.37
C LYS A 3 -2.50 10.91 -18.01
N LYS A 4 -2.92 10.05 -18.94
CA LYS A 4 -2.68 8.60 -18.84
C LYS A 4 -1.18 8.38 -18.64
N ARG A 5 -0.79 7.82 -17.50
CA ARG A 5 0.59 7.38 -17.26
C ARG A 5 0.78 6.09 -18.06
N THR A 6 1.35 6.21 -19.26
CA THR A 6 1.61 5.10 -20.18
C THR A 6 2.96 4.42 -19.95
N VAL A 7 3.79 4.94 -19.04
CA VAL A 7 5.16 4.47 -18.83
C VAL A 7 5.22 3.63 -17.56
N PHE A 8 5.58 2.36 -17.72
CA PHE A 8 5.90 1.44 -16.63
C PHE A 8 6.97 2.07 -15.73
N ASN A 9 6.65 2.30 -14.45
CA ASN A 9 7.63 2.85 -13.51
C ASN A 9 8.64 1.75 -13.17
N PRO A 10 9.92 1.84 -13.58
CA PRO A 10 10.89 0.78 -13.39
C PRO A 10 11.20 0.50 -11.91
N LYS A 11 10.80 1.40 -11.00
CA LYS A 11 10.92 1.24 -9.55
C LYS A 11 9.81 0.37 -8.94
N ARG A 12 8.68 0.17 -9.64
CA ARG A 12 7.60 -0.71 -9.21
C ARG A 12 7.83 -2.12 -9.76
N ARG A 13 8.67 -2.88 -9.05
CA ARG A 13 8.94 -4.29 -9.35
C ARG A 13 8.64 -5.13 -8.11
N ILE A 14 7.77 -6.12 -8.25
CA ILE A 14 7.47 -7.10 -7.20
C ILE A 14 8.60 -8.13 -7.20
N LEU A 15 9.08 -8.46 -5.99
CA LEU A 15 10.11 -9.46 -5.78
C LEU A 15 9.57 -10.85 -6.10
N VAL A 16 10.33 -11.62 -6.87
CA VAL A 16 10.07 -13.05 -7.08
C VAL A 16 10.65 -13.80 -5.89
N ASN A 17 9.92 -14.78 -5.35
CA ASN A 17 10.30 -15.58 -4.16
C ASN A 17 10.77 -14.73 -2.97
N PRO A 18 9.90 -13.85 -2.43
CA PRO A 18 10.28 -12.92 -1.38
C PRO A 18 10.75 -13.58 -0.08
N GLU A 19 10.40 -14.85 0.16
CA GLU A 19 10.90 -15.70 1.24
C GLU A 19 12.42 -15.92 1.20
N ASP A 20 13.07 -15.81 0.04
CA ASP A 20 14.54 -15.90 -0.08
C ASP A 20 15.25 -14.73 0.62
N LEU A 21 14.54 -13.59 0.76
CA LEU A 21 15.08 -12.34 1.30
C LEU A 21 14.47 -11.97 2.66
N PHE A 22 13.24 -12.39 2.93
CA PHE A 22 12.47 -11.94 4.08
C PHE A 22 11.76 -13.10 4.78
N ASP A 23 11.87 -13.13 6.12
CA ASP A 23 10.87 -13.81 6.95
C ASP A 23 9.59 -12.97 6.93
N LEU A 24 8.65 -13.31 6.04
CA LEU A 24 7.42 -12.55 5.81
C LEU A 24 6.55 -12.43 7.07
N THR A 25 6.58 -13.44 7.95
CA THR A 25 5.83 -13.41 9.21
C THR A 25 6.45 -12.40 10.18
N LYS A 26 7.78 -12.41 10.34
CA LYS A 26 8.47 -11.41 11.17
C LYS A 26 8.36 -10.00 10.57
N LEU A 27 8.49 -9.87 9.26
CA LEU A 27 8.37 -8.59 8.56
C LEU A 27 6.97 -7.98 8.75
N ALA A 28 5.91 -8.77 8.57
CA ALA A 28 4.54 -8.31 8.79
C ALA A 28 4.31 -7.82 10.23
N LYS A 29 4.89 -8.49 11.24
CA LYS A 29 4.81 -8.04 12.64
C LYS A 29 5.61 -6.77 12.94
N LYS A 30 6.65 -6.48 12.15
CA LYS A 30 7.57 -5.34 12.36
C LYS A 30 7.00 -4.01 11.87
N ILE A 31 6.24 -4.02 10.77
CA ILE A 31 5.80 -2.79 10.10
C ILE A 31 4.77 -1.99 10.91
N ARG A 32 4.72 -0.69 10.66
CA ARG A 32 3.75 0.25 11.24
C ARG A 32 3.08 1.06 10.13
N TYR A 33 1.88 1.53 10.39
CA TYR A 33 1.15 2.43 9.48
C TYR A 33 1.17 3.85 10.01
N GLY A 34 1.70 4.79 9.21
CA GLY A 34 1.85 6.20 9.62
C GLY A 34 0.54 6.96 9.57
N GLY A 35 -0.20 6.78 8.46
CA GLY A 35 -1.43 7.51 8.15
C GLY A 35 -1.17 9.01 7.90
N ASN A 36 -1.55 9.52 6.72
CA ASN A 36 -1.53 10.96 6.45
C ASN A 36 -2.97 11.51 6.54
N PRO A 37 -3.26 12.54 7.36
CA PRO A 37 -4.56 13.21 7.43
C PRO A 37 -5.08 13.74 6.09
N GLU A 38 -4.21 13.99 5.11
CA GLU A 38 -4.59 14.59 3.83
C GLU A 38 -5.38 13.67 2.86
N HIS A 39 -5.63 12.40 3.22
CA HIS A 39 -6.24 11.39 2.34
C HIS A 39 -7.47 10.68 2.94
N LYS A 40 -8.05 11.24 4.00
CA LYS A 40 -9.26 10.73 4.66
C LYS A 40 -10.32 11.81 4.81
N LYS A 41 -11.54 11.57 4.30
CA LYS A 41 -12.69 12.46 4.54
C LYS A 41 -13.31 12.25 5.92
N ASN A 42 -13.16 11.05 6.48
CA ASN A 42 -13.57 10.71 7.84
C ASN A 42 -12.35 10.35 8.70
N PRO A 43 -12.08 11.10 9.79
CA PRO A 43 -10.85 10.94 10.57
C PRO A 43 -10.79 9.66 11.44
N GLY A 44 -11.87 8.87 11.56
CA GLY A 44 -11.89 7.62 12.33
C GLY A 44 -11.22 7.75 13.71
N ASP A 45 -10.44 6.73 14.10
CA ASP A 45 -9.64 6.69 15.34
C ASP A 45 -8.19 7.20 15.12
N PHE A 46 -7.98 8.06 14.11
CA PHE A 46 -6.63 8.49 13.76
C PHE A 46 -6.09 9.59 14.69
N GLY A 47 -6.94 10.17 15.55
CA GLY A 47 -6.57 11.28 16.43
C GLY A 47 -6.29 12.58 15.67
N LEU A 48 -6.96 12.82 14.55
CA LEU A 48 -6.65 13.91 13.62
C LEU A 48 -7.84 14.85 13.46
N SER A 49 -7.62 16.16 13.67
CA SER A 49 -8.52 17.20 13.20
C SER A 49 -8.41 17.30 11.67
N PRO A 50 -9.49 17.14 10.90
CA PRO A 50 -9.40 17.14 9.44
C PRO A 50 -9.03 18.54 8.91
N PRO A 51 -8.15 18.69 7.90
CA PRO A 51 -8.10 19.91 7.11
C PRO A 51 -9.38 20.04 6.27
N SER A 52 -9.96 21.25 6.22
CA SER A 52 -11.28 21.53 5.61
C SER A 52 -11.37 21.34 4.10
N ASP A 53 -10.30 20.92 3.41
CA ASP A 53 -10.26 20.91 1.96
C ASP A 53 -9.43 19.73 1.40
N PRO A 54 -10.08 18.62 0.99
CA PRO A 54 -9.39 17.56 0.28
C PRO A 54 -8.95 18.08 -1.09
N ARG A 55 -7.65 18.40 -1.24
CA ARG A 55 -7.07 18.85 -2.50
C ARG A 55 -7.47 17.94 -3.66
N GLN A 56 -8.13 18.54 -4.66
CA GLN A 56 -8.62 17.94 -5.88
C GLN A 56 -7.52 17.10 -6.57
N GLY A 57 -7.71 15.78 -6.69
CA GLY A 57 -6.78 14.85 -7.35
C GLY A 57 -6.05 13.85 -6.44
N LYS A 58 -6.27 13.89 -5.12
CA LYS A 58 -5.79 12.86 -4.19
C LYS A 58 -6.81 11.72 -4.08
N THR A 59 -6.45 10.50 -4.49
CA THR A 59 -7.32 9.31 -4.33
C THR A 59 -7.47 9.00 -2.83
N LEU A 60 -8.70 8.98 -2.33
CA LEU A 60 -9.02 8.77 -0.92
C LEU A 60 -8.91 7.28 -0.57
N CYS A 61 -8.40 6.95 0.63
CA CYS A 61 -8.52 5.59 1.17
C CYS A 61 -9.99 5.16 1.35
N ASP A 62 -10.91 6.12 1.37
CA ASP A 62 -12.37 5.89 1.45
C ASP A 62 -12.88 5.06 0.25
N THR A 63 -12.31 5.22 -0.94
CA THR A 63 -12.69 4.40 -2.12
C THR A 63 -12.30 2.93 -1.96
N ALA A 64 -11.29 2.63 -1.13
CA ALA A 64 -10.89 1.28 -0.80
C ALA A 64 -11.63 0.71 0.43
N GLY A 65 -12.53 1.48 1.04
CA GLY A 65 -13.24 1.06 2.25
C GLY A 65 -12.35 0.87 3.48
N VAL A 66 -11.19 1.53 3.54
CA VAL A 66 -10.24 1.41 4.67
C VAL A 66 -10.37 2.63 5.57
N PHE A 67 -11.01 2.45 6.73
CA PHE A 67 -11.46 3.54 7.59
C PHE A 67 -10.70 3.64 8.92
N THR A 68 -9.86 2.67 9.25
CA THR A 68 -9.07 2.64 10.50
C THR A 68 -7.57 2.40 10.27
N ARG A 69 -6.72 2.81 11.23
CA ARG A 69 -5.27 2.50 11.20
C ARG A 69 -5.03 1.00 11.24
N LYS A 70 -5.87 0.30 12.00
CA LYS A 70 -5.83 -1.14 12.18
C LYS A 70 -6.10 -1.86 10.86
N GLU A 71 -7.19 -1.53 10.18
CA GLU A 71 -7.51 -2.12 8.86
C GLU A 71 -6.40 -1.85 7.84
N ALA A 72 -5.88 -0.63 7.80
CA ALA A 72 -4.78 -0.28 6.90
C ALA A 72 -3.54 -1.14 7.20
N LEU A 73 -3.17 -1.28 8.48
CA LEU A 73 -2.05 -2.10 8.90
C LEU A 73 -2.27 -3.58 8.57
N GLU A 74 -3.44 -4.14 8.88
CA GLU A 74 -3.80 -5.53 8.57
C GLU A 74 -3.74 -5.81 7.06
N LEU A 75 -4.15 -4.84 6.25
CA LEU A 75 -4.09 -4.93 4.79
C LEU A 75 -2.64 -5.00 4.29
N LEU A 76 -1.76 -4.14 4.81
CA LEU A 76 -0.33 -4.17 4.50
C LEU A 76 0.33 -5.47 4.97
N GLN A 77 -0.01 -5.94 6.16
CA GLN A 77 0.47 -7.22 6.70
C GLN A 77 0.06 -8.40 5.81
N THR A 78 -1.17 -8.37 5.29
CA THR A 78 -1.66 -9.38 4.35
C THR A 78 -0.89 -9.31 3.03
N GLY A 79 -0.59 -8.10 2.53
CA GLY A 79 0.29 -7.89 1.38
C GLY A 79 1.66 -8.53 1.54
N ILE A 80 2.31 -8.30 2.68
CA ILE A 80 3.60 -8.92 3.02
C ILE A 80 3.48 -10.44 3.08
N LYS A 81 2.48 -10.97 3.79
CA LYS A 81 2.30 -12.43 3.95
C LYS A 81 2.06 -13.14 2.61
N ARG A 82 1.45 -12.45 1.65
CA ARG A 82 1.27 -12.94 0.28
C ARG A 82 2.49 -12.70 -0.62
N GLY A 83 3.55 -12.10 -0.10
CA GLY A 83 4.78 -11.87 -0.85
C GLY A 83 4.76 -10.68 -1.80
N LEU A 84 3.74 -9.82 -1.75
CA LEU A 84 3.65 -8.65 -2.62
C LEU A 84 4.51 -7.49 -2.08
N VAL A 85 5.83 -7.66 -2.14
CA VAL A 85 6.83 -6.68 -1.68
C VAL A 85 7.79 -6.30 -2.80
N SER A 86 8.38 -5.11 -2.73
CA SER A 86 9.25 -4.61 -3.79
C SER A 86 10.63 -5.26 -3.79
N VAL A 87 11.22 -5.40 -4.98
CA VAL A 87 12.65 -5.72 -5.16
C VAL A 87 13.55 -4.68 -4.47
N GLN A 88 13.13 -3.41 -4.48
CA GLN A 88 13.90 -2.34 -3.86
C GLN A 88 13.84 -2.46 -2.33
N VAL A 89 15.01 -2.53 -1.69
CA VAL A 89 15.15 -2.62 -0.24
C VAL A 89 15.85 -1.38 0.32
N ARG A 90 15.45 -0.95 1.51
CA ARG A 90 16.02 0.17 2.29
C ARG A 90 16.13 -0.26 3.75
N ASN A 91 17.34 -0.30 4.29
CA ASN A 91 17.60 -0.70 5.68
C ASN A 91 16.93 -2.04 6.06
N GLY A 92 16.99 -3.02 5.15
CA GLY A 92 16.37 -4.34 5.34
C GLY A 92 14.84 -4.36 5.27
N LEU A 93 14.20 -3.31 4.77
CA LEU A 93 12.76 -3.21 4.55
C LEU A 93 12.45 -3.01 3.06
N PRO A 94 11.39 -3.62 2.51
CA PRO A 94 10.97 -3.32 1.14
C PRO A 94 10.54 -1.86 1.02
N GLN A 95 10.88 -1.21 -0.09
CA GLN A 95 10.46 0.16 -0.38
C GLN A 95 8.94 0.27 -0.56
N ASN A 96 8.32 -0.75 -1.15
CA ASN A 96 6.88 -0.81 -1.37
C ASN A 96 6.29 -2.15 -0.93
N ILE A 97 5.05 -2.09 -0.48
CA ILE A 97 4.19 -3.24 -0.20
C ILE A 97 2.92 -3.03 -1.02
N TRP A 98 2.43 -4.07 -1.67
CA TRP A 98 1.15 -4.04 -2.37
C TRP A 98 0.14 -4.98 -1.73
N SER A 99 -1.12 -4.60 -1.80
CA SER A 99 -2.23 -5.36 -1.22
C SER A 99 -3.53 -5.05 -1.98
N VAL A 100 -4.58 -5.83 -1.75
CA VAL A 100 -5.90 -5.57 -2.35
C VAL A 100 -6.93 -5.54 -1.24
N ALA A 101 -7.66 -4.42 -1.14
CA ALA A 101 -8.73 -4.25 -0.17
C ALA A 101 -9.89 -5.21 -0.45
N VAL A 102 -10.77 -5.40 0.53
CA VAL A 102 -11.91 -6.35 0.44
C VAL A 102 -12.81 -6.05 -0.75
N ASN A 103 -12.96 -4.78 -1.12
CA ASN A 103 -13.75 -4.34 -2.26
C ASN A 103 -13.02 -4.45 -3.61
N GLY A 104 -11.87 -5.11 -3.66
CA GLY A 104 -11.08 -5.33 -4.88
C GLY A 104 -10.19 -4.16 -5.28
N VAL A 105 -10.06 -3.11 -4.46
CA VAL A 105 -9.22 -1.96 -4.79
C VAL A 105 -7.74 -2.28 -4.47
N PRO A 106 -6.83 -2.22 -5.46
CA PRO A 106 -5.41 -2.42 -5.22
C PRO A 106 -4.79 -1.21 -4.50
N ILE A 107 -3.96 -1.49 -3.50
CA ILE A 107 -3.29 -0.51 -2.64
C ILE A 107 -1.78 -0.61 -2.83
N GLU A 108 -1.13 0.54 -2.95
CA GLU A 108 0.32 0.68 -2.86
C GLU A 108 0.69 1.38 -1.55
N ALA A 109 1.52 0.74 -0.75
CA ALA A 109 2.16 1.32 0.41
C ALA A 109 3.63 1.60 0.10
N GLN A 110 4.12 2.76 0.53
CA GLN A 110 5.50 3.19 0.39
C GLN A 110 6.11 3.42 1.77
N LEU A 111 7.35 2.94 1.96
CA LEU A 111 8.13 3.17 3.16
C LEU A 111 8.42 4.68 3.32
N GLU A 112 7.96 5.26 4.41
CA GLU A 112 8.05 6.68 4.75
C GLU A 112 9.16 6.94 5.78
N ASN A 113 9.27 6.08 6.79
CA ASN A 113 10.33 6.13 7.79
C ASN A 113 10.97 4.75 7.96
N THR A 114 12.23 4.65 7.57
CA THR A 114 12.99 3.38 7.61
C THR A 114 13.34 2.95 9.03
N GLU A 115 13.64 3.88 9.94
CA GLU A 115 14.02 3.60 11.33
C GLU A 115 12.85 3.01 12.12
N MET A 116 11.65 3.54 11.90
CA MET A 116 10.43 3.08 12.57
C MET A 116 9.63 2.05 11.77
N ALA A 117 10.09 1.65 10.59
CA ALA A 117 9.38 0.77 9.65
C ALA A 117 7.95 1.25 9.33
N VAL A 118 7.79 2.56 9.15
CA VAL A 118 6.48 3.19 8.91
C VAL A 118 6.21 3.29 7.43
N TYR A 119 5.04 2.83 7.02
CA TYR A 119 4.54 2.90 5.66
C TYR A 119 3.33 3.82 5.54
N HIS A 120 3.21 4.45 4.39
CA HIS A 120 2.06 5.23 3.98
C HIS A 120 1.44 4.64 2.72
N ALA A 121 0.12 4.46 2.70
CA ALA A 121 -0.57 3.73 1.64
C ALA A 121 -1.67 4.54 0.95
N TYR A 122 -1.81 4.32 -0.34
CA TYR A 122 -2.82 4.94 -1.20
C TYR A 122 -3.35 3.93 -2.23
N PRO A 123 -4.61 4.07 -2.66
CA PRO A 123 -5.16 3.23 -3.72
C PRO A 123 -4.51 3.53 -5.07
N LEU A 124 -4.19 2.47 -5.80
CA LEU A 124 -3.81 2.53 -7.20
C LEU A 124 -5.08 2.80 -8.03
N GLN A 125 -4.98 3.73 -8.98
CA GLN A 125 -6.10 4.04 -9.86
C GLN A 125 -6.23 2.97 -10.95
N ASP A 126 -7.44 2.69 -11.41
CA ASP A 126 -7.71 1.69 -12.47
C ASP A 126 -6.98 2.01 -13.80
N ILE A 127 -6.67 3.29 -14.03
CA ILE A 127 -5.92 3.74 -15.20
C ILE A 127 -4.42 3.44 -15.10
N ASP A 128 -3.91 3.10 -13.91
CA ASP A 128 -2.52 2.71 -13.68
C ASP A 128 -2.35 1.24 -14.12
N PRO A 129 -1.55 0.92 -15.15
CA PRO A 129 -1.36 -0.46 -15.60
C PRO A 129 -0.85 -1.39 -14.49
N PHE A 130 -0.14 -0.84 -13.49
CA PHE A 130 0.37 -1.62 -12.37
C PHE A 130 -0.74 -2.17 -11.45
N SER A 131 -1.91 -1.52 -11.42
CA SER A 131 -3.09 -2.02 -10.69
C SER A 131 -3.46 -3.44 -11.12
N LYS A 132 -3.47 -3.71 -12.43
CA LYS A 132 -3.79 -5.03 -13.01
C LYS A 132 -2.78 -6.10 -12.61
N ILE A 133 -1.50 -5.74 -12.54
CA ILE A 133 -0.42 -6.65 -12.12
C ILE A 133 -0.62 -7.04 -10.65
N VAL A 134 -0.91 -6.06 -9.79
CA VAL A 134 -1.18 -6.31 -8.37
C VAL A 134 -2.39 -7.24 -8.21
N LEU A 135 -3.48 -6.99 -8.94
CA LEU A 135 -4.69 -7.83 -8.89
C LEU A 135 -4.42 -9.25 -9.37
N GLU A 136 -3.68 -9.43 -10.47
CA GLU A 136 -3.37 -10.76 -11.00
C GLU A 136 -2.53 -11.58 -9.99
N LEU A 137 -1.48 -10.98 -9.44
CA LEU A 137 -0.62 -11.66 -8.46
C LEU A 137 -1.34 -11.91 -7.14
N TRP A 138 -2.22 -10.99 -6.73
CA TRP A 138 -3.05 -11.18 -5.54
C TRP A 138 -3.98 -12.39 -5.68
N GLY A 139 -4.54 -12.61 -6.87
CA GLY A 139 -5.40 -13.75 -7.20
C GLY A 139 -4.66 -15.08 -7.15
N LYS A 140 -3.43 -15.14 -7.71
CA LYS A 140 -2.60 -16.35 -7.76
C LYS A 140 -2.12 -16.83 -6.38
N ASN A 141 -1.97 -15.91 -5.43
CA ASN A 141 -1.49 -16.22 -4.08
C ASN A 141 -2.64 -16.48 -3.07
N ASN A 142 -3.83 -16.88 -3.56
CA ASN A 142 -4.99 -17.30 -2.76
C ASN A 142 -5.17 -18.83 -2.64
N GLU A 143 -4.41 -19.60 -3.41
CA GLU A 143 -4.41 -21.08 -3.42
C GLU A 143 -3.26 -21.64 -2.58
#